data_AF-A0A485BXL0-F1
#
_entry.id   AF-A0A485BXL0-F1
#
_cell.length_a   1.000
_cell.length_b   1.000
_cell.length_c   1.000
_cell.angle_alpha   90.00
_cell.angle_beta   90.00
_cell.angle_gamma   90.00
#
_symmetry.space_group_name_H-M   'P 1'
#
loop_
_entity.id
_entity.type
_entity.pdbx_description
1 polymer ?
#
loop_
_entity_poly.entity_id
_entity_poly.type
_entity_poly.pdbx_seq_one_letter_code
_entity_poly.pdbx_strand_id
1 'polypeptide(L)'
;MNCDNVRHNGERFHDGLVEFLQLTGRQALVEWLAANANCPNTMVDRITPRPAADLPARIKAQTGIDDRAPVMGESFIQWVVEDNFRAERPNLEAVGVEMVDSVIPYEEAKIRVLNASHSCIAWAGTLIGQRYIHESTLTGFIYAIADRYVTEDVIPCLGDNGIDLATYRDVVLKRFTNPYIQDTNQRVAADGFSKIPAMIAPTLQECYQRGARPEATAMLPALFFVFMEQWHKGTLPYQYQDGILDAQAVHEMFEASDPIAVYAKDRALFGALAENEDFLALLREKIAAVYTLIK
;
A
#
# COMPACT_ATOMS: atom_id res chain seq x y z
N MET A 1 1.74 -3.09 -21.95
CA MET A 1 2.24 -2.27 -20.82
C MET A 1 1.08 -2.05 -19.88
N ASN A 2 1.18 -2.59 -18.66
CA ASN A 2 0.20 -2.44 -17.61
C ASN A 2 0.58 -1.22 -16.74
N CYS A 3 -0.41 -0.50 -16.22
CA CYS A 3 -0.23 0.65 -15.31
C CYS A 3 -1.05 0.49 -14.02
N ASP A 4 -1.51 -0.72 -13.70
CA ASP A 4 -2.15 -1.02 -12.42
C ASP A 4 -1.11 -1.12 -11.30
N ASN A 5 -1.52 -0.74 -10.09
CA ASN A 5 -0.69 -0.80 -8.88
C ASN A 5 -0.61 -2.23 -8.32
N VAL A 6 -0.02 -3.12 -9.11
CA VAL A 6 0.21 -4.53 -8.79
C VAL A 6 1.70 -4.81 -8.96
N ARG A 7 2.31 -5.55 -8.03
CA ARG A 7 3.71 -5.99 -8.18
C ARG A 7 3.85 -6.81 -9.46
N HIS A 8 4.91 -6.60 -10.23
CA HIS A 8 5.16 -7.38 -11.44
C HIS A 8 3.96 -7.28 -12.42
N ASN A 9 3.39 -6.07 -12.59
CA ASN A 9 2.13 -5.89 -13.32
C ASN A 9 2.18 -6.33 -14.79
N GLY A 10 3.36 -6.29 -15.40
CA GLY A 10 3.68 -6.81 -16.73
C GLY A 10 3.64 -8.33 -16.76
N GLU A 11 4.36 -9.01 -15.85
CA GLU A 11 4.30 -10.49 -15.78
C GLU A 11 2.90 -10.98 -15.41
N ARG A 12 2.21 -10.32 -14.48
CA ARG A 12 0.84 -10.71 -14.08
C ARG A 12 -0.13 -10.65 -15.25
N PHE A 13 -0.03 -9.61 -16.08
CA PHE A 13 -0.82 -9.50 -17.30
C PHE A 13 -0.45 -10.60 -18.30
N HIS A 14 0.85 -10.82 -18.51
CA HIS A 14 1.35 -11.86 -19.41
C HIS A 14 0.83 -13.25 -19.01
N ASP A 15 1.02 -13.63 -17.75
CA ASP A 15 0.69 -14.97 -17.24
C ASP A 15 -0.82 -15.22 -17.28
N GLY A 16 -1.63 -14.24 -16.87
CA GLY A 16 -3.09 -14.33 -16.95
C GLY A 16 -3.60 -14.43 -18.39
N LEU A 17 -2.98 -13.70 -19.33
CA LEU A 17 -3.31 -13.82 -20.75
C LEU A 17 -2.92 -15.20 -21.31
N VAL A 18 -1.73 -15.70 -20.98
CA VAL A 18 -1.27 -17.02 -21.39
C VAL A 18 -2.20 -18.11 -20.87
N GLU A 19 -2.57 -18.06 -19.59
CA GLU A 19 -3.50 -19.01 -18.97
C GLU A 19 -4.87 -18.99 -19.68
N PHE A 20 -5.43 -17.80 -19.92
CA PHE A 20 -6.68 -17.65 -20.67
C PHE A 20 -6.59 -18.27 -22.08
N LEU A 21 -5.50 -18.03 -22.81
CA LEU A 21 -5.30 -18.58 -24.14
C LEU A 21 -5.16 -20.11 -24.13
N GLN A 22 -4.48 -20.67 -23.12
CA GLN A 22 -4.36 -22.12 -22.94
C GLN A 22 -5.73 -22.75 -22.64
N LEU A 23 -6.49 -22.18 -21.70
CA LEU A 23 -7.83 -22.67 -21.32
C LEU A 23 -8.85 -22.58 -22.46
N THR A 24 -8.66 -21.64 -23.40
CA THR A 24 -9.50 -21.50 -24.59
C THR A 24 -8.98 -22.27 -25.82
N GLY A 25 -7.93 -23.08 -25.66
CA GLY A 25 -7.39 -23.95 -26.72
C GLY A 25 -6.66 -23.21 -27.84
N ARG A 26 -6.06 -22.05 -27.55
CA ARG A 26 -5.41 -21.15 -28.51
C ARG A 26 -3.88 -21.27 -28.51
N GLN A 27 -3.33 -22.49 -28.54
CA GLN A 27 -1.89 -22.75 -28.42
C GLN A 27 -1.03 -21.95 -29.41
N ALA A 28 -1.44 -21.88 -30.69
CA ALA A 28 -0.70 -21.10 -31.71
C ALA A 28 -0.59 -19.60 -31.36
N LEU A 29 -1.56 -19.04 -30.63
CA LEU A 29 -1.52 -17.66 -30.18
C LEU A 29 -0.61 -17.46 -28.97
N VAL A 30 -0.47 -18.46 -28.10
CA VAL A 30 0.53 -18.45 -27.00
C VAL A 30 1.95 -18.40 -27.57
N GLU A 31 2.24 -19.25 -28.56
CA GLU A 31 3.55 -19.28 -29.24
C GLU A 31 3.82 -17.96 -29.99
N TRP A 32 2.79 -17.41 -30.63
CA TRP A 32 2.90 -16.10 -31.26
C TRP A 32 3.17 -14.99 -30.23
N LEU A 33 2.47 -14.97 -29.10
CA LEU A 33 2.66 -13.98 -28.05
C LEU A 33 4.10 -13.98 -27.53
N ALA A 34 4.63 -15.16 -27.20
CA ALA A 34 6.00 -15.33 -26.72
C ALA A 34 7.07 -14.82 -27.71
N ALA A 35 6.80 -14.94 -29.01
CA ALA A 35 7.73 -14.50 -30.04
C ALA A 35 7.56 -13.02 -30.45
N ASN A 36 6.41 -12.39 -30.20
CA ASN A 36 6.03 -11.12 -30.84
C ASN A 36 5.58 -10.00 -29.88
N ALA A 37 5.43 -10.27 -28.58
CA ALA A 37 4.99 -9.26 -27.62
C ALA A 37 5.84 -9.28 -26.36
N ASN A 38 6.02 -8.09 -25.77
CA ASN A 38 6.61 -7.92 -24.46
C ASN A 38 5.57 -7.26 -23.53
N CYS A 39 5.65 -7.58 -22.25
CA CYS A 39 4.80 -7.00 -21.20
C CYS A 39 5.69 -6.30 -20.17
N PRO A 40 6.22 -5.10 -20.47
CA PRO A 40 7.09 -4.39 -19.54
C PRO A 40 6.34 -4.09 -18.24
N ASN A 41 7.02 -4.26 -17.11
CA ASN A 41 6.52 -3.83 -15.82
C ASN A 41 6.63 -2.31 -15.68
N THR A 42 5.74 -1.76 -14.85
CA THR A 42 5.76 -0.33 -14.51
C THR A 42 5.51 -0.11 -13.03
N MET A 43 6.19 0.89 -12.47
CA MET A 43 5.80 1.51 -11.21
C MET A 43 5.14 2.86 -11.52
N VAL A 44 3.86 2.98 -11.18
CA VAL A 44 3.10 4.23 -11.32
C VAL A 44 2.79 4.84 -9.96
N ASP A 45 2.92 6.17 -9.86
CA ASP A 45 2.60 6.88 -8.64
C ASP A 45 2.05 8.30 -8.89
N ARG A 46 0.78 8.47 -8.52
CA ARG A 46 0.11 9.76 -8.36
C ARG A 46 -1.16 9.58 -7.50
N ILE A 47 -1.24 10.23 -6.35
CA ILE A 47 -2.46 10.26 -5.55
C ILE A 47 -3.53 11.03 -6.33
N THR A 48 -4.54 10.29 -6.78
CA THR A 48 -5.66 10.79 -7.59
C THR A 48 -6.96 10.30 -6.96
N PRO A 49 -7.53 11.05 -5.99
CA PRO A 49 -8.77 10.67 -5.34
C PRO A 49 -9.93 10.64 -6.33
N ARG A 50 -11.05 10.02 -5.91
CA ARG A 50 -12.31 10.15 -6.64
C ARG A 50 -12.68 11.64 -6.74
N PRO A 51 -13.00 12.17 -7.94
CA PRO A 51 -13.42 13.56 -8.09
C PRO A 51 -14.54 13.92 -7.13
N ALA A 52 -14.35 15.01 -6.38
CA ALA A 52 -15.39 15.55 -5.51
C ALA A 52 -16.56 16.08 -6.35
N ALA A 53 -17.78 16.01 -5.81
CA ALA A 53 -18.99 16.42 -6.53
C ALA A 53 -18.98 17.91 -6.94
N ASP A 54 -18.24 18.75 -6.21
CA ASP A 54 -18.07 20.17 -6.47
C ASP A 54 -16.93 20.50 -7.45
N LEU A 55 -16.10 19.53 -7.85
CA LEU A 55 -14.93 19.76 -8.71
C LEU A 55 -15.28 20.43 -10.05
N PRO A 56 -16.31 20.00 -10.82
CA PRO A 56 -16.66 20.68 -12.08
C PRO A 56 -17.00 22.16 -11.89
N ALA A 57 -17.75 22.50 -10.82
CA ALA A 57 -18.10 23.87 -10.51
C ALA A 57 -16.85 24.72 -10.15
N ARG A 58 -15.91 24.15 -9.41
CA ARG A 58 -14.63 24.78 -9.07
C ARG A 58 -13.77 25.02 -10.31
N ILE A 59 -13.67 24.06 -11.23
CA ILE A 59 -12.92 24.21 -12.48
C ILE A 59 -13.54 25.33 -13.32
N LYS A 60 -14.85 25.31 -13.54
CA LYS A 60 -15.55 26.35 -14.30
C LYS A 60 -15.35 27.75 -13.70
N ALA A 61 -15.39 27.87 -12.38
CA ALA A 61 -15.14 29.14 -11.71
C ALA A 61 -13.71 29.68 -11.92
N GLN A 62 -12.72 28.80 -12.05
CA GLN A 62 -11.31 29.18 -12.21
C GLN A 62 -10.88 29.36 -13.67
N THR A 63 -11.42 28.56 -14.59
CA THR A 63 -10.95 28.51 -16.00
C THR A 63 -11.98 29.06 -16.98
N GLY A 64 -13.24 29.22 -16.58
CA GLY A 64 -14.36 29.51 -17.47
C GLY A 64 -14.83 28.31 -18.31
N ILE A 65 -14.15 27.16 -18.22
CA ILE A 65 -14.44 25.96 -19.02
C ILE A 65 -15.43 25.08 -18.26
N ASP A 66 -16.53 24.71 -18.93
CA ASP A 66 -17.49 23.72 -18.44
C ASP A 66 -16.97 22.30 -18.71
N ASP A 67 -15.95 21.89 -17.96
CA ASP A 67 -15.33 20.57 -18.08
C ASP A 67 -16.28 19.46 -17.58
N ARG A 68 -16.58 18.49 -18.45
CA ARG A 68 -17.48 17.37 -18.18
C ARG A 68 -16.78 16.14 -17.62
N ALA A 69 -15.45 16.12 -17.59
CA ALA A 69 -14.66 15.02 -17.06
C ALA A 69 -13.41 15.52 -16.30
N PRO A 70 -13.55 16.45 -15.33
CA PRO A 70 -12.39 16.96 -14.61
C PRO A 70 -11.81 15.88 -13.70
N VAL A 71 -10.49 15.80 -13.68
CA VAL A 71 -9.72 14.99 -12.73
C VAL A 71 -8.84 15.90 -11.90
N MET A 72 -8.71 15.59 -10.62
CA MET A 72 -7.73 16.23 -9.74
C MET A 72 -6.82 15.17 -9.16
N GLY A 73 -5.57 15.56 -8.93
CA GLY A 73 -4.58 14.75 -8.25
C GLY A 73 -3.51 15.67 -7.70
N GLU A 74 -2.58 15.09 -6.95
CA GLU A 74 -1.43 15.86 -6.49
C GLU A 74 -0.52 16.31 -7.65
N SER A 75 0.38 17.23 -7.33
CA SER A 75 1.39 17.72 -8.28
C SER A 75 2.53 16.73 -8.49
N PHE A 76 2.84 15.90 -7.50
CA PHE A 76 3.82 14.82 -7.64
C PHE A 76 3.30 13.79 -8.65
N ILE A 77 4.16 13.42 -9.59
CA ILE A 77 3.94 12.32 -10.51
C ILE A 77 5.26 11.57 -10.67
N GLN A 78 5.21 10.25 -10.69
CA GLN A 78 6.34 9.41 -11.02
C GLN A 78 5.88 8.24 -11.86
N TRP A 79 6.67 7.93 -12.88
CA TRP A 79 6.44 6.76 -13.72
C TRP A 79 7.79 6.15 -14.06
N VAL A 80 7.97 4.90 -13.64
CA VAL A 80 9.16 4.10 -13.92
C VAL A 80 8.73 2.93 -14.79
N VAL A 81 9.42 2.71 -15.90
CA VAL A 81 9.02 1.76 -16.93
C VAL A 81 10.22 0.93 -17.33
N GLU A 82 10.07 -0.39 -17.38
CA GLU A 82 11.07 -1.25 -18.00
C GLU A 82 11.17 -0.94 -19.49
N ASP A 83 12.37 -0.65 -20.00
CA ASP A 83 12.59 -0.35 -21.42
C ASP A 83 12.61 -1.64 -22.27
N ASN A 84 11.50 -2.36 -22.22
CA ASN A 84 11.34 -3.68 -22.84
C ASN A 84 10.16 -3.68 -23.80
N PHE A 85 10.17 -2.77 -24.77
CA PHE A 85 9.12 -2.67 -25.79
C PHE A 85 9.51 -3.42 -27.06
N ARG A 86 8.56 -4.18 -27.62
CA ARG A 86 8.82 -4.93 -28.85
C ARG A 86 8.74 -4.09 -30.12
N ALA A 87 7.89 -3.07 -30.10
CA ALA A 87 7.73 -2.09 -31.17
C ALA A 87 8.17 -0.72 -30.68
N GLU A 88 8.10 0.28 -31.56
CA GLU A 88 8.39 1.67 -31.20
C GLU A 88 7.51 2.13 -30.03
N ARG A 89 8.11 2.90 -29.12
CA ARG A 89 7.44 3.57 -28.02
C ARG A 89 7.64 5.08 -28.12
N PRO A 90 6.76 5.90 -27.51
CA PRO A 90 7.04 7.32 -27.36
C PRO A 90 8.37 7.57 -26.61
N ASN A 91 8.99 8.71 -26.88
CA ASN A 91 10.13 9.22 -26.11
C ASN A 91 9.64 9.75 -24.76
N LEU A 92 9.30 8.82 -23.86
CA LEU A 92 8.70 9.10 -22.56
C LEU A 92 9.69 9.76 -21.60
N GLU A 93 10.97 9.42 -21.72
CA GLU A 93 12.07 9.99 -20.95
C GLU A 93 12.20 11.51 -21.16
N ALA A 94 11.83 12.02 -22.34
CA ALA A 94 11.82 13.46 -22.62
C ALA A 94 10.79 14.26 -21.79
N VAL A 95 9.81 13.58 -21.18
CA VAL A 95 8.79 14.19 -20.30
C VAL A 95 8.88 13.68 -18.86
N GLY A 96 10.03 13.12 -18.47
CA GLY A 96 10.36 12.77 -17.08
C GLY A 96 10.00 11.36 -16.64
N VAL A 97 9.67 10.45 -17.58
CA VAL A 97 9.52 9.02 -17.26
C VAL A 97 10.90 8.38 -17.10
N GLU A 98 11.07 7.59 -16.04
CA GLU A 98 12.31 6.86 -15.76
C GLU A 98 12.29 5.53 -16.54
N MET A 99 13.10 5.44 -17.59
CA MET A 99 13.31 4.19 -18.33
C MET A 99 14.43 3.40 -17.65
N VAL A 100 14.14 2.17 -17.23
CA VAL A 100 15.06 1.34 -16.44
C VAL A 100 15.13 -0.09 -16.99
N ASP A 101 16.16 -0.83 -16.58
CA ASP A 101 16.26 -2.26 -16.90
C ASP A 101 15.32 -3.11 -16.03
N SER A 102 15.06 -2.68 -14.79
CA SER A 102 14.15 -3.36 -13.87
C SER A 102 13.45 -2.38 -12.95
N VAL A 103 12.13 -2.51 -12.83
CA VAL A 103 11.31 -1.68 -11.93
C VAL A 103 11.24 -2.23 -10.50
N ILE A 104 11.74 -3.45 -10.25
CA ILE A 104 11.59 -4.14 -8.96
C ILE A 104 12.04 -3.27 -7.77
N PRO A 105 13.20 -2.59 -7.79
CA PRO A 105 13.61 -1.71 -6.69
C PRO A 105 12.60 -0.60 -6.40
N TYR A 106 12.01 -0.02 -7.45
CA TYR A 106 11.04 1.06 -7.37
C TYR A 106 9.67 0.58 -6.89
N GLU A 107 9.22 -0.59 -7.35
CA GLU A 107 7.99 -1.22 -6.85
C GLU A 107 8.11 -1.53 -5.36
N GLU A 108 9.21 -2.16 -4.93
CA GLU A 108 9.45 -2.49 -3.52
C GLU A 108 9.54 -1.22 -2.67
N ALA A 109 10.28 -0.20 -3.12
CA ALA A 109 10.36 1.08 -2.44
C ALA A 109 8.98 1.74 -2.31
N LYS A 110 8.21 1.85 -3.40
CA LYS A 110 6.88 2.47 -3.37
C LYS A 110 5.90 1.69 -2.50
N ILE A 111 5.92 0.36 -2.55
CA ILE A 111 4.99 -0.46 -1.76
C ILE A 111 5.30 -0.35 -0.26
N ARG A 112 6.57 -0.47 0.13
CA ARG A 112 6.96 -0.46 1.55
C ARG A 112 7.07 0.95 2.12
N VAL A 113 7.51 1.94 1.35
CA VAL A 113 7.64 3.33 1.84
C VAL A 113 6.32 4.08 1.74
N LEU A 114 5.62 4.02 0.61
CA LEU A 114 4.36 4.76 0.40
C LEU A 114 3.14 3.96 0.85
N ASN A 115 2.86 2.81 0.25
CA ASN A 115 1.56 2.16 0.46
C ASN A 115 1.35 1.68 1.91
N ALA A 116 2.38 1.08 2.52
CA ALA A 116 2.32 0.59 3.89
C ALA A 116 2.21 1.73 4.93
N SER A 117 2.99 2.81 4.79
CA SER A 117 2.88 3.98 5.66
C SER A 117 1.54 4.70 5.50
N HIS A 118 1.00 4.77 4.27
CA HIS A 118 -0.30 5.37 4.01
C HIS A 118 -1.43 4.63 4.76
N SER A 119 -1.34 3.29 4.78
CA SER A 119 -2.31 2.44 5.48
C SER A 119 -2.23 2.62 7.00
N CYS A 120 -1.02 2.73 7.55
CA CYS A 120 -0.84 2.94 8.99
C CYS A 120 -1.34 4.32 9.44
N ILE A 121 -1.09 5.37 8.65
CA ILE A 121 -1.61 6.72 8.88
C ILE A 121 -3.14 6.71 8.87
N ALA A 122 -3.75 6.01 7.91
CA ALA A 122 -5.20 5.90 7.81
C ALA A 122 -5.82 5.17 9.01
N TRP A 123 -5.25 4.03 9.43
CA TRP A 123 -5.75 3.29 10.59
C TRP A 123 -5.61 4.11 11.88
N ALA A 124 -4.44 4.71 12.11
CA ALA A 124 -4.20 5.53 13.30
C ALA A 124 -5.08 6.78 13.34
N GLY A 125 -5.22 7.48 12.21
CA GLY A 125 -6.07 8.65 12.08
C GLY A 125 -7.54 8.35 12.36
N THR A 126 -8.06 7.25 11.81
CA THR A 126 -9.44 6.81 12.09
C THR A 126 -9.64 6.48 13.57
N LEU A 127 -8.67 5.83 14.22
CA LEU A 127 -8.75 5.49 15.65
C LEU A 127 -8.85 6.72 16.56
N ILE A 128 -8.36 7.88 16.13
CA ILE A 128 -8.47 9.15 16.86
C ILE A 128 -9.53 10.11 16.27
N GLY A 129 -10.41 9.60 15.40
CA GLY A 129 -11.56 10.35 14.87
C GLY A 129 -11.24 11.33 13.74
N GLN A 130 -10.04 11.26 13.14
CA GLN A 130 -9.69 12.09 11.99
C GLN A 130 -10.19 11.48 10.69
N ARG A 131 -10.49 12.35 9.72
CA ARG A 131 -11.17 11.95 8.49
C ARG A 131 -10.20 11.85 7.31
N TYR A 132 -9.18 12.69 7.28
CA TYR A 132 -8.30 12.83 6.14
C TYR A 132 -6.85 12.49 6.47
N ILE A 133 -6.13 12.02 5.46
CA ILE A 133 -4.72 11.61 5.58
C ILE A 133 -3.84 12.78 6.00
N HIS A 134 -4.09 14.00 5.52
CA HIS A 134 -3.30 15.17 5.90
C HIS A 134 -3.46 15.55 7.38
N GLU A 135 -4.67 15.44 7.93
CA GLU A 135 -4.92 15.65 9.37
C GLU A 135 -4.14 14.61 10.20
N SER A 136 -4.22 13.36 9.76
CA SER A 136 -3.56 12.21 10.38
C SER A 136 -2.06 12.33 10.36
N THR A 137 -1.49 12.73 9.21
CA THR A 137 -0.05 12.90 9.04
C THR A 137 0.50 14.06 9.87
N LEU A 138 -0.29 15.11 10.11
CA LEU A 138 0.11 16.24 10.95
C LEU A 138 0.07 15.92 12.46
N THR A 139 -0.41 14.73 12.84
CA THR A 139 -0.43 14.28 14.24
C THR A 139 0.92 13.65 14.61
N GLY A 140 1.61 14.23 15.59
CA GLY A 140 3.01 13.92 15.88
C GLY A 140 3.33 12.44 16.10
N PHE A 141 2.50 11.70 16.84
CA PHE A 141 2.75 10.27 17.06
C PHE A 141 2.47 9.43 15.80
N ILE A 142 1.50 9.81 14.97
CA ILE A 142 1.17 9.12 13.72
C ILE A 142 2.31 9.30 12.72
N TYR A 143 2.81 10.55 12.58
CA TYR A 143 3.99 10.84 11.77
C TYR A 143 5.19 10.00 12.23
N ALA A 144 5.45 9.98 13.54
CA ALA A 144 6.57 9.23 14.11
C ALA A 144 6.47 7.72 13.84
N ILE A 145 5.27 7.12 13.86
CA ILE A 145 5.10 5.71 13.51
C ILE A 145 5.50 5.46 12.05
N ALA A 146 5.01 6.29 11.12
CA ALA A 146 5.31 6.16 9.70
C ALA A 146 6.80 6.38 9.39
N ASP A 147 7.39 7.43 9.97
CA ASP A 147 8.81 7.76 9.81
C ASP A 147 9.72 6.66 10.37
N ARG A 148 9.47 6.19 11.59
CA ARG A 148 10.27 5.12 12.21
C ARG A 148 10.15 3.81 11.47
N TYR A 149 8.94 3.43 11.04
CA TYR A 149 8.73 2.23 10.22
C TYR A 149 9.65 2.25 8.99
N VAL A 150 9.67 3.36 8.26
CA VAL A 150 10.49 3.45 7.05
C VAL A 150 11.98 3.47 7.41
N THR A 151 12.35 4.27 8.40
CA THR A 151 13.76 4.53 8.75
C THR A 151 14.44 3.34 9.41
N GLU A 152 13.80 2.72 10.39
CA GLU A 152 14.39 1.69 11.23
C GLU A 152 14.33 0.30 10.56
N ASP A 153 13.26 0.01 9.81
CA ASP A 153 13.01 -1.35 9.29
C ASP A 153 13.04 -1.41 7.75
N VAL A 154 12.32 -0.54 7.04
CA VAL A 154 12.22 -0.62 5.56
C VAL A 154 13.54 -0.30 4.86
N ILE A 155 14.19 0.83 5.20
CA ILE A 155 15.45 1.23 4.57
C ILE A 155 16.51 0.14 4.71
N PRO A 156 16.75 -0.43 5.92
CA PRO A 156 17.75 -1.47 6.05
C PRO A 156 17.39 -2.78 5.35
N CYS A 157 16.10 -3.07 5.12
CA CYS A 157 15.65 -4.22 4.32
C CYS A 157 15.94 -4.00 2.83
N LEU A 158 15.48 -2.88 2.28
CA LEU A 158 15.70 -2.58 0.87
C LEU A 158 17.19 -2.39 0.51
N GLY A 159 18.02 -2.02 1.48
CA GLY A 159 19.46 -1.92 1.33
C GLY A 159 19.86 -0.87 0.30
N ASP A 160 21.03 -1.06 -0.30
CA ASP A 160 21.48 -0.23 -1.43
C ASP A 160 20.89 -0.78 -2.73
N ASN A 161 19.82 -0.14 -3.21
CA ASN A 161 19.09 -0.52 -4.41
C ASN A 161 19.08 0.58 -5.48
N GLY A 162 19.99 1.57 -5.36
CA GLY A 162 20.09 2.71 -6.28
C GLY A 162 19.09 3.84 -6.03
N ILE A 163 18.20 3.71 -5.04
CA ILE A 163 17.24 4.75 -4.64
C ILE A 163 17.71 5.41 -3.35
N ASP A 164 17.69 6.73 -3.28
CA ASP A 164 17.83 7.45 -2.00
C ASP A 164 16.53 7.31 -1.20
N LEU A 165 16.42 6.20 -0.45
CA LEU A 165 15.21 5.84 0.28
C LEU A 165 14.88 6.81 1.42
N ALA A 166 15.88 7.48 2.01
CA ALA A 166 15.64 8.49 3.06
C ALA A 166 14.99 9.74 2.46
N THR A 167 15.52 10.23 1.34
CA THR A 167 14.89 11.32 0.60
C THR A 167 13.50 10.91 0.08
N TYR A 168 13.35 9.68 -0.42
CA TYR A 168 12.06 9.18 -0.89
C TYR A 168 11.01 9.12 0.23
N ARG A 169 11.37 8.65 1.44
CA ARG A 169 10.52 8.72 2.65
C ARG A 169 10.05 10.15 2.92
N ASP A 170 10.98 11.11 2.94
CA ASP A 170 10.65 12.50 3.27
C ASP A 170 9.71 13.12 2.25
N VAL A 171 9.91 12.82 0.96
CA VAL A 171 9.01 13.21 -0.12
C VAL A 171 7.62 12.59 0.07
N VAL A 172 7.54 11.29 0.35
CA VAL A 172 6.28 10.57 0.57
C VAL A 172 5.51 11.15 1.76
N LEU A 173 6.15 11.30 2.92
CA LEU A 173 5.48 11.83 4.11
C LEU A 173 5.05 13.28 3.92
N LYS A 174 5.84 14.09 3.22
CA LYS A 174 5.43 15.45 2.85
C LYS A 174 4.20 15.45 1.95
N ARG A 175 4.09 14.54 0.97
CA ARG A 175 2.91 14.43 0.09
C ARG A 175 1.64 14.17 0.88
N PHE A 176 1.71 13.33 1.92
CA PHE A 176 0.54 13.04 2.77
C PHE A 176 0.03 14.26 3.55
N THR A 177 0.84 15.28 3.78
CA THR A 177 0.41 16.53 4.44
C THR A 177 -0.42 17.48 3.56
N ASN A 178 -0.63 17.16 2.28
CA ASN A 178 -1.32 18.06 1.35
C ASN A 178 -2.84 18.15 1.63
N PRO A 179 -3.35 19.30 2.11
CA PRO A 179 -4.76 19.43 2.49
C PRO A 179 -5.71 19.49 1.28
N TYR A 180 -5.21 19.83 0.10
CA TYR A 180 -6.03 20.02 -1.11
C TYR A 180 -6.48 18.70 -1.74
N ILE A 181 -5.80 17.60 -1.43
CA ILE A 181 -6.15 16.27 -1.95
C ILE A 181 -7.42 15.74 -1.26
N GLN A 182 -7.59 16.05 0.03
CA GLN A 182 -8.69 15.53 0.86
C GLN A 182 -8.85 14.01 0.73
N ASP A 183 -7.73 13.29 0.69
CA ASP A 183 -7.72 11.83 0.69
C ASP A 183 -8.27 11.29 2.00
N THR A 184 -9.29 10.43 1.96
CA THR A 184 -10.00 9.99 3.15
C THR A 184 -9.34 8.77 3.78
N ASN A 185 -9.29 8.76 5.12
CA ASN A 185 -8.86 7.60 5.87
C ASN A 185 -9.69 6.36 5.52
N GLN A 186 -11.00 6.50 5.28
CA GLN A 186 -11.86 5.39 4.83
C GLN A 186 -11.35 4.73 3.55
N ARG A 187 -11.02 5.52 2.52
CA ARG A 187 -10.56 4.98 1.23
C ARG A 187 -9.23 4.24 1.40
N VAL A 188 -8.35 4.79 2.23
CA VAL A 188 -6.99 4.26 2.41
C VAL A 188 -6.95 3.11 3.42
N ALA A 189 -7.84 3.07 4.40
CA ALA A 189 -7.89 2.01 5.42
C ALA A 189 -8.46 0.69 4.89
N ALA A 190 -9.24 0.72 3.80
CA ALA A 190 -9.85 -0.44 3.15
C ALA A 190 -8.85 -1.54 2.75
N ASP A 191 -9.31 -2.76 2.52
CA ASP A 191 -8.51 -3.90 2.05
C ASP A 191 -7.27 -4.23 2.92
N GLY A 192 -7.35 -3.99 4.23
CA GLY A 192 -6.28 -4.25 5.17
C GLY A 192 -5.80 -5.70 5.20
N PHE A 193 -6.71 -6.67 5.01
CA PHE A 193 -6.37 -8.10 4.93
C PHE A 193 -5.51 -8.43 3.70
N SER A 194 -5.67 -7.69 2.60
CA SER A 194 -4.81 -7.83 1.42
C SER A 194 -3.50 -7.06 1.55
N LYS A 195 -3.51 -5.94 2.27
CA LYS A 195 -2.35 -5.04 2.43
C LYS A 195 -1.28 -5.62 3.36
N ILE A 196 -1.67 -6.24 4.47
CA ILE A 196 -0.69 -6.79 5.42
C ILE A 196 0.26 -7.80 4.74
N PRO A 197 -0.21 -8.88 4.12
CA PRO A 197 0.69 -9.87 3.51
C PRO A 197 1.46 -9.30 2.32
N ALA A 198 0.86 -8.38 1.55
CA ALA A 198 1.48 -7.84 0.34
C ALA A 198 2.44 -6.67 0.59
N MET A 199 2.31 -5.93 1.70
CA MET A 199 3.02 -4.65 1.91
C MET A 199 3.81 -4.59 3.22
N ILE A 200 3.36 -5.30 4.27
CA ILE A 200 3.88 -5.15 5.64
C ILE A 200 4.64 -6.40 6.09
N ALA A 201 4.06 -7.58 5.88
CA ALA A 201 4.66 -8.86 6.26
C ALA A 201 6.06 -9.11 5.66
N PRO A 202 6.38 -8.69 4.41
CA PRO A 202 7.73 -8.85 3.87
C PRO A 202 8.80 -8.14 4.71
N THR A 203 8.55 -6.91 5.16
CA THR A 203 9.50 -6.18 6.03
C THR A 203 9.66 -6.87 7.38
N LEU A 204 8.58 -7.37 8.00
CA LEU A 204 8.66 -8.13 9.26
C LEU A 204 9.56 -9.36 9.10
N GLN A 205 9.31 -10.16 8.06
CA GLN A 205 10.04 -11.40 7.81
C GLN A 205 11.53 -11.14 7.56
N GLU A 206 11.83 -10.12 6.77
CA GLU A 206 13.19 -9.78 6.38
C GLU A 206 14.01 -9.21 7.55
N CYS A 207 13.39 -8.44 8.44
CA CYS A 207 14.03 -8.03 9.69
C CYS A 207 14.46 -9.24 10.52
N TYR A 208 13.56 -10.21 10.73
CA TYR A 208 13.91 -11.44 11.46
C TYR A 208 15.01 -12.25 10.77
N GLN A 209 14.99 -12.35 9.44
CA GLN A 209 16.04 -13.01 8.66
C GLN A 209 17.41 -12.34 8.84
N ARG A 210 17.42 -11.02 9.02
CA ARG A 210 18.62 -10.22 9.31
C ARG A 210 19.01 -10.25 10.79
N GLY A 211 18.27 -10.94 11.65
CA GLY A 211 18.52 -11.00 13.10
C GLY A 211 18.10 -9.72 13.85
N ALA A 212 17.22 -8.90 13.26
CA ALA A 212 16.67 -7.71 13.87
C ALA A 212 15.19 -7.92 14.25
N ARG A 213 14.80 -7.48 15.46
CA ARG A 213 13.40 -7.49 15.89
C ARG A 213 12.69 -6.29 15.26
N PRO A 214 11.61 -6.47 14.46
CA PRO A 214 10.98 -5.40 13.69
C PRO A 214 10.05 -4.51 14.55
N GLU A 215 10.64 -3.78 15.48
CA GLU A 215 9.94 -2.99 16.49
C GLU A 215 9.03 -1.92 15.90
N ALA A 216 9.44 -1.28 14.80
CA ALA A 216 8.67 -0.21 14.16
C ALA A 216 7.59 -0.78 13.23
N THR A 217 7.91 -1.81 12.45
CA THR A 217 6.98 -2.46 11.53
C THR A 217 5.85 -3.17 12.27
N ALA A 218 6.11 -3.79 13.42
CA ALA A 218 5.06 -4.46 14.20
C ALA A 218 4.00 -3.50 14.75
N MET A 219 4.26 -2.18 14.77
CA MET A 219 3.24 -1.18 15.10
C MET A 219 2.10 -1.13 14.07
N LEU A 220 2.39 -1.42 12.80
CA LEU A 220 1.41 -1.35 11.71
C LEU A 220 0.28 -2.41 11.85
N PRO A 221 0.58 -3.72 11.96
CA PRO A 221 -0.47 -4.71 12.18
C PRO A 221 -1.11 -4.56 13.58
N ALA A 222 -0.41 -4.00 14.57
CA ALA A 222 -1.02 -3.65 15.85
C ALA A 222 -2.09 -2.55 15.71
N LEU A 223 -1.84 -1.51 14.91
CA LEU A 223 -2.84 -0.50 14.56
C LEU A 223 -4.05 -1.13 13.85
N PHE A 224 -3.79 -2.04 12.90
CA PHE A 224 -4.87 -2.73 12.19
C PHE A 224 -5.69 -3.63 13.13
N PHE A 225 -5.05 -4.35 14.06
CA PHE A 225 -5.76 -5.13 15.07
C PHE A 225 -6.72 -4.26 15.88
N VAL A 226 -6.25 -3.12 16.41
CA VAL A 226 -7.10 -2.22 17.21
C VAL A 226 -8.17 -1.55 16.35
N PHE A 227 -7.87 -1.22 15.09
CA PHE A 227 -8.85 -0.76 14.11
C PHE A 227 -9.98 -1.80 13.87
N MET A 228 -9.62 -3.06 13.69
CA MET A 228 -10.59 -4.15 13.50
C MET A 228 -11.35 -4.47 14.78
N GLU A 229 -10.78 -4.20 15.96
CA GLU A 229 -11.51 -4.28 17.22
C GLU A 229 -12.65 -3.24 17.26
N GLN A 230 -12.40 -2.01 16.80
CA GLN A 230 -13.45 -1.00 16.69
C GLN A 230 -14.52 -1.39 15.65
N TRP A 231 -14.11 -2.05 14.56
CA TRP A 231 -15.04 -2.60 13.57
C TRP A 231 -15.93 -3.69 14.20
N HIS A 232 -15.33 -4.64 14.91
CA HIS A 232 -16.04 -5.70 15.63
C HIS A 232 -17.07 -5.13 16.61
N LYS A 233 -16.72 -4.05 17.32
CA LYS A 233 -17.60 -3.34 18.26
C LYS A 233 -18.67 -2.47 17.56
N GLY A 234 -18.62 -2.32 16.24
CA GLY A 234 -19.54 -1.45 15.49
C GLY A 234 -19.31 0.04 15.72
N THR A 235 -18.09 0.43 16.08
CA THR A 235 -17.73 1.80 16.52
C THR A 235 -16.91 2.58 15.50
N LEU A 236 -16.51 1.97 14.38
CA LEU A 236 -15.88 2.72 13.30
C LEU A 236 -16.82 3.82 12.77
N PRO A 237 -16.29 4.99 12.38
CA PRO A 237 -17.11 6.11 11.90
C PRO A 237 -17.67 5.89 10.47
N TYR A 238 -17.37 4.75 9.86
CA TYR A 238 -17.79 4.40 8.50
C TYR A 238 -17.83 2.88 8.32
N GLN A 239 -18.49 2.42 7.24
CA GLN A 239 -18.44 1.03 6.83
C GLN A 239 -17.05 0.68 6.30
N TYR A 240 -16.42 -0.33 6.91
CA TYR A 240 -15.17 -0.91 6.43
C TYR A 240 -15.41 -1.66 5.12
N GLN A 241 -14.50 -1.49 4.17
CA GLN A 241 -14.54 -2.14 2.86
C GLN A 241 -13.31 -3.00 2.71
N ASP A 242 -13.50 -4.28 2.44
CA ASP A 242 -12.41 -5.22 2.23
C ASP A 242 -12.91 -6.37 1.35
N GLY A 243 -12.26 -6.58 0.21
CA GLY A 243 -12.69 -7.56 -0.79
C GLY A 243 -12.55 -9.02 -0.35
N ILE A 244 -11.74 -9.30 0.68
CA ILE A 244 -11.43 -10.67 1.12
C ILE A 244 -11.73 -10.92 2.60
N LEU A 245 -12.40 -9.98 3.27
CA LEU A 245 -12.77 -10.12 4.67
C LEU A 245 -13.73 -11.30 4.89
N ASP A 246 -13.30 -12.26 5.69
CA ASP A 246 -14.18 -13.22 6.36
C ASP A 246 -14.68 -12.60 7.66
N ALA A 247 -15.85 -11.97 7.60
CA ALA A 247 -16.43 -11.27 8.74
C ALA A 247 -16.67 -12.20 9.95
N GLN A 248 -17.11 -13.44 9.70
CA GLN A 248 -17.39 -14.39 10.77
C GLN A 248 -16.11 -14.77 11.48
N ALA A 249 -15.05 -15.13 10.75
CA ALA A 249 -13.76 -15.50 11.33
C ALA A 249 -13.16 -14.36 12.16
N VAL A 250 -13.31 -13.11 11.73
CA VAL A 250 -12.81 -11.94 12.49
C VAL A 250 -13.62 -11.71 13.76
N HIS A 251 -14.95 -11.88 13.75
CA HIS A 251 -15.74 -11.82 14.98
C HIS A 251 -15.34 -12.93 15.96
N GLU A 252 -15.21 -14.17 15.49
CA GLU A 252 -14.76 -15.31 16.30
C GLU A 252 -13.35 -15.09 16.88
N MET A 253 -12.44 -14.47 16.12
CA MET A 253 -11.11 -14.08 16.60
C MET A 253 -11.19 -13.15 17.82
N PHE A 254 -12.04 -12.12 17.77
CA PHE A 254 -12.20 -11.17 18.88
C PHE A 254 -12.98 -11.75 20.07
N GLU A 255 -13.79 -12.78 19.85
CA GLU A 255 -14.53 -13.51 20.91
C GLU A 255 -13.69 -14.61 21.58
N ALA A 256 -12.54 -14.97 21.00
CA ALA A 256 -11.63 -15.94 21.59
C ALA A 256 -11.07 -15.48 22.95
N SER A 257 -10.63 -16.43 23.77
CA SER A 257 -10.00 -16.12 25.07
C SER A 257 -8.69 -15.35 24.94
N ASP A 258 -8.03 -15.43 23.79
CA ASP A 258 -6.79 -14.72 23.47
C ASP A 258 -6.77 -14.25 22.01
N PRO A 259 -7.47 -13.16 21.68
CA PRO A 259 -7.60 -12.67 20.31
C PRO A 259 -6.26 -12.33 19.65
N ILE A 260 -5.28 -11.85 20.43
CA ILE A 260 -3.96 -11.52 19.91
C ILE A 260 -3.22 -12.78 19.46
N ALA A 261 -3.33 -13.89 20.20
CA ALA A 261 -2.73 -15.16 19.80
C ALA A 261 -3.37 -15.74 18.53
N VAL A 262 -4.69 -15.58 18.37
CA VAL A 262 -5.38 -16.01 17.14
C VAL A 262 -4.92 -15.16 15.96
N TYR A 263 -4.90 -13.84 16.11
CA TYR A 263 -4.43 -12.90 15.08
C TYR A 263 -2.99 -13.17 14.65
N ALA A 264 -2.07 -13.32 15.60
CA ALA A 264 -0.66 -13.57 15.32
C ALA A 264 -0.42 -14.89 14.57
N LYS A 265 -1.31 -15.89 14.74
CA LYS A 265 -1.24 -17.21 14.09
C LYS A 265 -1.89 -17.26 12.70
N ASP A 266 -2.44 -16.13 12.22
CA ASP A 266 -3.00 -16.07 10.88
C ASP A 266 -1.89 -16.17 9.83
N ARG A 267 -1.80 -17.34 9.17
CA ARG A 267 -0.83 -17.60 8.11
C ARG A 267 -1.11 -16.80 6.84
N ALA A 268 -2.36 -16.44 6.56
CA ALA A 268 -2.69 -15.64 5.39
C ALA A 268 -2.17 -14.21 5.55
N LEU A 269 -2.14 -13.68 6.78
CA LEU A 269 -1.59 -12.36 7.08
C LEU A 269 -0.06 -12.36 7.22
N PHE A 270 0.50 -13.33 7.96
CA PHE A 270 1.90 -13.24 8.44
C PHE A 270 2.83 -14.33 7.89
N GLY A 271 2.31 -15.30 7.15
CA GLY A 271 3.10 -16.38 6.55
C GLY A 271 3.84 -17.20 7.61
N ALA A 272 5.17 -17.30 7.47
CA ALA A 272 6.00 -18.09 8.39
C ALA A 272 6.08 -17.50 9.82
N LEU A 273 5.78 -16.20 10.00
CA LEU A 273 5.80 -15.58 11.32
C LEU A 273 4.65 -16.05 12.21
N ALA A 274 3.64 -16.70 11.65
CA ALA A 274 2.51 -17.26 12.41
C ALA A 274 2.93 -18.29 13.48
N GLU A 275 4.14 -18.85 13.36
CA GLU A 275 4.71 -19.81 14.31
C GLU A 275 5.86 -19.22 15.15
N ASN A 276 6.12 -17.92 15.01
CA ASN A 276 7.21 -17.24 15.72
C ASN A 276 6.73 -16.70 17.08
N GLU A 277 7.24 -17.27 18.16
CA GLU A 277 6.88 -16.88 19.54
C GLU A 277 7.29 -15.44 19.89
N ASP A 278 8.45 -14.98 19.38
CA ASP A 278 8.88 -13.58 19.59
C ASP A 278 7.97 -12.61 18.83
N PHE A 279 7.50 -12.98 17.64
CA PHE A 279 6.55 -12.16 16.90
C PHE A 279 5.22 -12.00 17.64
N LEU A 280 4.69 -13.08 18.25
CA LEU A 280 3.52 -12.99 19.11
C LEU A 280 3.77 -12.07 20.32
N ALA A 281 4.92 -12.21 20.99
CA ALA A 281 5.28 -11.35 22.11
C ALA A 281 5.35 -9.87 21.68
N LEU A 282 6.00 -9.59 20.55
CA LEU A 282 6.13 -8.28 19.96
C LEU A 282 4.76 -7.67 19.61
N LEU A 283 3.86 -8.44 18.98
CA LEU A 283 2.50 -7.96 18.68
C LEU A 283 1.75 -7.57 19.95
N ARG A 284 1.87 -8.32 21.05
CA ARG A 284 1.25 -7.93 22.34
C ARG A 284 1.79 -6.61 22.85
N GLU A 285 3.10 -6.41 22.82
CA GLU A 285 3.75 -5.17 23.22
C GLU A 285 3.24 -3.98 22.39
N LYS A 286 3.15 -4.15 21.06
CA LYS A 286 2.71 -3.08 20.16
C LYS A 286 1.22 -2.80 20.26
N ILE A 287 0.37 -3.81 20.41
CA ILE A 287 -1.07 -3.62 20.63
C ILE A 287 -1.31 -2.86 21.95
N ALA A 288 -0.59 -3.20 23.03
CA ALA A 288 -0.64 -2.45 24.28
C ALA A 288 -0.17 -0.99 24.13
N ALA A 289 0.87 -0.75 23.33
CA ALA A 289 1.33 0.60 23.00
C ALA A 289 0.28 1.39 22.21
N VAL A 290 -0.38 0.78 21.21
CA VAL A 290 -1.47 1.41 20.46
C VAL A 290 -2.59 1.86 21.39
N TYR A 291 -3.04 1.01 22.31
CA TYR A 291 -4.06 1.39 23.30
C TYR A 291 -3.66 2.55 24.21
N THR A 292 -2.36 2.83 24.35
CA THR A 292 -1.87 3.97 25.14
C THR A 292 -1.82 5.25 24.29
N LEU A 293 -1.55 5.13 22.99
CA LEU A 293 -1.43 6.25 22.06
C LEU A 293 -2.78 6.85 21.63
N ILE A 294 -3.82 6.03 21.53
CA ILE A 294 -5.14 6.45 21.02
C ILE A 294 -6.15 6.82 22.12
N LYS A 295 -5.71 6.88 23.39
CA LYS A 295 -6.53 7.30 24.54
C LYS A 295 -6.67 8.81 24.65
#